data_AF-A0A3D2F5V3-F1
#
_entry.id   AF-A0A3D2F5V3-F1
#
_cell.length_a   1.000
_cell.length_b   1.000
_cell.length_c   1.000
_cell.angle_alpha   90.00
_cell.angle_beta   90.00
_cell.angle_gamma   90.00
#
_symmetry.space_group_name_H-M   'P 1'
#
loop_
_entity.id
_entity.type
_entity.pdbx_description
1 polymer ?
#
loop_
_entity_poly.entity_id
_entity_poly.type
_entity_poly.pdbx_seq_one_letter_code
_entity_poly.pdbx_strand_id
1 'polypeptide(L)' 'MADLLSVDGFNLDKVSEMIDGSEIGAFQKTALKTALEKAKDNPEVLQTVLDKIKEAAGL' A
#
# COMPACT_ATOMS: atom_id res chain seq x y z
N MET A 1 9.38 5.50 -7.69
CA MET A 1 8.13 5.55 -6.91
C MET A 1 7.24 4.34 -7.21
N ALA A 2 6.99 4.01 -8.49
CA ALA A 2 6.15 2.86 -8.87
C ALA A 2 6.66 1.48 -8.39
N ASP A 3 7.97 1.31 -8.24
CA ASP A 3 8.57 0.02 -7.85
C ASP A 3 8.27 -0.40 -6.40
N LEU A 4 8.03 0.58 -5.52
CA LEU A 4 7.70 0.35 -4.10
C LEU A 4 6.27 -0.18 -3.91
N LEU A 5 5.45 -0.06 -4.95
CA LEU A 5 4.08 -0.55 -5.03
C LEU A 5 4.00 -1.81 -5.93
N SER A 6 5.09 -2.55 -6.02
CA SER A 6 5.19 -3.84 -6.69
C SER A 6 5.61 -4.91 -5.69
N VAL A 7 5.20 -6.15 -5.88
CA VAL A 7 5.48 -7.26 -4.96
C VAL A 7 6.99 -7.45 -4.71
N ASP A 8 7.80 -7.27 -5.75
CA ASP A 8 9.25 -7.48 -5.73
C ASP A 8 10.01 -6.34 -5.01
N GLY A 9 9.52 -5.10 -5.15
CA GLY A 9 10.10 -3.90 -4.56
C GLY A 9 9.34 -3.37 -3.34
N PHE A 10 8.37 -4.13 -2.83
CA PHE A 10 7.45 -3.66 -1.80
C PHE A 10 8.18 -3.28 -0.52
N ASN A 11 7.87 -2.10 -0.01
CA ASN A 11 8.41 -1.64 1.26
C ASN A 11 7.29 -1.02 2.11
N LEU A 12 6.95 -1.69 3.20
CA LEU A 12 5.85 -1.28 4.05
C LEU A 12 6.03 0.13 4.65
N ASP A 13 7.25 0.47 5.10
CA ASP A 13 7.57 1.80 5.62
C ASP A 13 7.38 2.87 4.54
N LYS A 14 7.94 2.69 3.35
CA LYS A 14 7.82 3.70 2.28
C LYS A 14 6.40 3.85 1.75
N VAL A 15 5.67 2.75 1.60
CA VAL A 15 4.26 2.79 1.17
C VAL A 15 3.40 3.41 2.26
N SER A 16 3.70 3.12 3.52
CA SER A 16 3.08 3.79 4.67
C SER A 16 3.31 5.29 4.67
N GLU A 17 4.54 5.75 4.44
CA GLU A 17 4.86 7.17 4.33
C GLU A 17 4.16 7.82 3.14
N MET A 18 4.09 7.15 1.98
CA MET A 18 3.32 7.64 0.83
C MET A 18 1.85 7.80 1.17
N ILE A 19 1.24 6.78 1.78
CA ILE A 19 -0.16 6.81 2.20
C ILE A 19 -0.37 7.93 3.23
N ASP A 20 0.53 8.10 4.20
CA ASP A 20 0.50 9.20 5.18
C ASP A 20 0.65 10.59 4.55
N GLY A 21 1.43 10.72 3.47
CA GLY A 21 1.55 11.95 2.69
C GLY A 21 0.40 12.19 1.69
N SER A 22 -0.34 11.14 1.31
CA SER A 22 -1.46 11.25 0.37
C SER A 22 -2.72 11.81 1.01
N GLU A 23 -3.62 12.36 0.18
CA GLU A 23 -4.96 12.83 0.57
C GLU A 23 -5.95 11.69 0.88
N ILE A 24 -5.47 10.43 0.96
CA ILE A 24 -6.26 9.28 1.40
C ILE A 24 -6.84 9.56 2.79
N GLY A 25 -8.11 9.25 3.03
CA GLY A 25 -8.72 9.46 4.35
C GLY A 25 -8.00 8.64 5.43
N ALA A 26 -7.80 9.21 6.63
CA ALA A 26 -7.06 8.58 7.74
C ALA A 26 -7.55 7.15 8.06
N PHE A 27 -8.86 6.89 7.95
CA PHE A 27 -9.42 5.56 8.12
C PHE A 27 -8.93 4.57 7.05
N GLN A 28 -8.93 4.97 5.78
CA GLN A 28 -8.36 4.17 4.69
C GLN A 28 -6.87 3.96 4.90
N LYS A 29 -6.11 4.96 5.36
CA LYS A 29 -4.67 4.80 5.64
C LYS A 29 -4.41 3.65 6.62
N THR A 30 -5.10 3.64 7.75
CA THR A 30 -4.97 2.59 8.76
C THR A 30 -5.38 1.22 8.22
N ALA A 31 -6.48 1.16 7.46
CA ALA A 31 -6.96 -0.09 6.84
C ALA A 31 -5.96 -0.64 5.81
N LEU A 32 -5.41 0.23 4.96
CA LEU A 32 -4.42 -0.11 3.93
C LEU A 32 -3.11 -0.56 4.58
N LYS A 33 -2.59 0.15 5.59
CA LYS A 33 -1.41 -0.25 6.37
C LYS A 33 -1.58 -1.63 7.00
N THR A 34 -2.73 -1.86 7.64
CA THR A 34 -3.04 -3.17 8.24
C THR A 34 -3.12 -4.27 7.19
N ALA A 35 -3.74 -3.99 6.04
CA ALA A 35 -3.83 -4.93 4.93
C ALA A 35 -2.44 -5.24 4.36
N LEU A 36 -1.57 -4.23 4.19
CA LEU A 36 -0.19 -4.38 3.76
C LEU A 36 0.63 -5.22 4.73
N GLU A 37 0.48 -5.00 6.04
CA GLU A 37 1.15 -5.81 7.05
C GLU A 37 0.75 -7.28 7.00
N LYS A 38 -0.52 -7.57 6.69
CA LYS A 38 -0.99 -8.95 6.48
C LYS A 38 -0.58 -9.52 5.12
N ALA A 39 -0.38 -8.64 4.15
CA ALA A 39 -0.09 -9.03 2.79
C ALA A 39 1.41 -9.22 2.54
N LYS A 40 2.30 -8.68 3.38
CA LYS A 40 3.77 -8.87 3.26
C LYS A 40 4.19 -10.34 3.23
N ASP A 41 3.41 -11.20 3.89
CA ASP A 41 3.64 -12.65 3.96
C ASP A 41 3.02 -13.39 2.76
N ASN A 42 2.28 -12.69 1.89
CA ASN A 42 1.53 -13.27 0.78
C ASN A 42 1.55 -12.38 -0.47
N PRO A 43 2.37 -12.71 -1.49
CA PRO A 43 2.57 -11.86 -2.66
C PRO A 43 1.31 -11.61 -3.49
N GLU A 44 0.39 -12.58 -3.59
CA GLU A 44 -0.90 -12.39 -4.28
C GLU A 44 -1.81 -11.37 -3.58
N VAL A 45 -1.88 -11.46 -2.25
CA VAL A 45 -2.64 -10.51 -1.42
C VAL A 45 -1.98 -9.14 -1.50
N LEU A 46 -0.65 -9.09 -1.49
CA LEU A 46 0.12 -7.85 -1.56
C LEU A 46 -0.18 -7.11 -2.85
N GLN A 47 -0.13 -7.81 -3.98
CA GLN A 47 -0.48 -7.23 -5.27
C GLN A 47 -1.90 -6.63 -5.25
N THR A 48 -2.87 -7.34 -4.67
CA THR A 48 -4.26 -6.88 -4.56
C THR A 48 -4.39 -5.62 -3.68
N VAL A 49 -3.68 -5.56 -2.55
CA VAL A 49 -3.69 -4.39 -1.66
C VAL A 49 -2.99 -3.20 -2.32
N LEU A 50 -1.87 -3.43 -2.99
CA LEU A 50 -1.13 -2.42 -3.74
C LEU A 50 -1.97 -1.80 -4.84
N ASP A 51 -2.77 -2.60 -5.54
CA ASP A 51 -3.71 -2.12 -6.56
C ASP A 51 -4.74 -1.16 -5.94
N LYS A 52 -5.34 -1.56 -4.80
CA LYS A 52 -6.27 -0.69 -4.05
C LYS A 52 -5.63 0.61 -3.57
N ILE A 53 -4.35 0.59 -3.22
CA ILE A 53 -3.62 1.81 -2.82
C ILE A 53 -3.44 2.72 -4.02
N LYS A 54 -3.08 2.18 -5.19
CA LYS A 54 -2.94 2.95 -6.44
C LYS A 54 -4.28 3.59 -6.80
N GLU A 55 -5.37 2.82 -6.79
CA GLU A 55 -6.71 3.33 -7.02
C GLU A 55 -7.10 4.44 -6.01
N ALA A 56 -6.84 4.22 -4.71
CA ALA A 56 -7.15 5.21 -3.67
C ALA A 56 -6.26 6.46 -3.75
N ALA A 57 -5.03 6.33 -4.24
CA ALA A 57 -4.10 7.43 -4.46
C ALA A 57 -4.29 8.13 -5.81
N GLY A 58 -5.14 7.59 -6.70
CA GLY A 58 -5.36 8.11 -8.05
C GLY A 58 -4.17 7.91 -9.01
N LEU A 59 -3.38 6.86 -8.80
CA LEU A 59 -2.20 6.48 -9.61
C LEU A 59 -2.53 5.46 -10.70
#